data_AF-A0A7W5J8R6-F1
#
_entry.id   AF-A0A7W5J8R6-F1
#
_cell.length_a   1.000
_cell.length_b   1.000
_cell.length_c   1.000
_cell.angle_alpha   90.00
_cell.angle_beta   90.00
_cell.angle_gamma   90.00
#
_symmetry.space_group_name_H-M   'P 1'
#
loop_
_entity.id
_entity.type
_entity.pdbx_description
1 polymer ?
#
loop_
_entity_poly.entity_id
_entity_poly.type
_entity_poly.pdbx_seq_one_letter_code
_entity_poly.pdbx_strand_id
1 'polypeptide(L)'
;MLLSVALAACTHAPADSGADAGSGNSGNSGNTTSAATTASTGQAPLPDWLRARIADYERLPARGAPGSIWRITHQGSPAFYLVSPCCDQFNPLLDARGKEICSPSGGFTGAGDGKCPKPMDAGTEAIRVWVHPGQAEQNPPPPEL
;
A
#
# COMPACT_ATOMS: atom_id res chain seq x y z
N MET A 1 -24.17 57.70 29.43
CA MET A 1 -25.32 56.77 29.44
C MET A 1 -24.86 55.52 28.68
N LEU A 2 -24.56 54.45 29.41
CA LEU A 2 -25.38 53.20 29.50
C LEU A 2 -25.37 52.48 28.13
N LEU A 3 -24.99 51.20 27.95
CA LEU A 3 -24.91 50.06 28.85
C LEU A 3 -24.19 48.88 28.14
N SER A 4 -23.35 48.16 28.89
CA SER A 4 -23.07 46.70 28.93
C SER A 4 -23.14 45.76 27.71
N VAL A 5 -21.99 45.11 27.46
CA VAL A 5 -21.69 43.65 27.43
C VAL A 5 -22.83 42.64 27.18
N ALA A 6 -22.60 41.70 26.25
CA ALA A 6 -23.11 40.33 26.36
C ALA A 6 -22.00 39.30 25.98
N LEU A 7 -21.71 38.42 26.94
CA LEU A 7 -20.79 37.29 26.87
C LEU A 7 -21.45 36.05 26.25
N ALA A 8 -20.58 35.15 25.79
CA ALA A 8 -20.74 33.79 25.26
C ALA A 8 -21.88 32.90 25.77
N ALA A 9 -22.33 31.98 24.90
CA ALA A 9 -22.66 30.60 25.28
C ALA A 9 -22.63 29.66 24.05
N CYS A 10 -21.58 28.82 23.95
CA CYS A 10 -21.64 27.60 23.16
C CYS A 10 -22.38 26.55 23.99
N THR A 11 -23.60 26.16 23.61
CA THR A 11 -24.36 25.11 24.30
C THR A 11 -23.85 23.74 23.88
N HIS A 12 -23.12 23.09 24.78
CA HIS A 12 -22.73 21.67 24.71
C HIS A 12 -23.82 20.85 25.41
N ALA A 13 -24.38 19.85 24.73
CA ALA A 13 -25.36 18.93 25.30
C ALA A 13 -24.65 17.73 25.96
N PRO A 14 -24.99 17.37 27.21
CA PRO A 14 -24.64 16.08 27.79
C PRO A 14 -25.84 15.13 27.86
N ALA A 15 -25.65 13.90 27.40
CA ALA A 15 -26.52 12.74 27.66
C ALA A 15 -25.68 11.49 27.40
N ASP A 16 -25.73 10.40 28.13
CA ASP A 16 -26.25 10.06 29.45
C ASP A 16 -25.47 8.80 29.88
N SER A 17 -25.52 8.45 31.16
CA SER A 17 -24.77 7.38 31.78
C SER A 17 -25.46 6.03 31.57
N GLY A 18 -24.67 4.99 31.28
CA GLY A 18 -25.12 3.60 31.34
C GLY A 18 -23.99 2.74 31.91
N ALA A 19 -24.08 2.45 33.21
CA ALA A 19 -23.19 1.54 33.92
C ALA A 19 -23.90 0.19 34.07
N ASP A 20 -23.28 -0.87 33.54
CA ASP A 20 -23.58 -2.25 33.95
C ASP A 20 -22.26 -2.94 34.28
N ALA A 21 -22.13 -3.31 35.55
CA ALA A 21 -21.02 -4.10 36.09
C ALA A 21 -21.31 -5.59 35.90
N GLY A 22 -20.39 -6.30 35.25
CA GLY A 22 -20.35 -7.76 35.17
C GLY A 22 -18.93 -8.27 35.35
N SER A 23 -18.67 -8.90 36.50
CA SER A 23 -17.39 -9.46 36.95
C SER A 23 -17.01 -10.74 36.18
N GLY A 24 -15.73 -10.94 35.85
CA GLY A 24 -15.25 -12.19 35.25
C GLY A 24 -13.78 -12.23 34.78
N ASN A 25 -12.86 -12.35 35.73
CA ASN A 25 -11.52 -12.99 35.74
C ASN A 25 -10.61 -13.12 34.48
N SER A 26 -9.33 -12.73 34.70
CA SER A 26 -8.05 -13.25 34.18
C SER A 26 -7.94 -13.90 32.80
N GLY A 27 -7.07 -13.34 31.95
CA GLY A 27 -6.44 -14.09 30.84
C GLY A 27 -5.70 -13.23 29.83
N ASN A 28 -4.37 -13.36 29.79
CA ASN A 28 -3.41 -12.79 28.86
C ASN A 28 -3.89 -12.80 27.38
N SER A 29 -3.84 -11.66 26.66
CA SER A 29 -4.00 -11.64 25.19
C SER A 29 -3.37 -10.40 24.56
N GLY A 30 -2.72 -10.63 23.42
CA GLY A 30 -1.78 -9.73 22.78
C GLY A 30 -2.39 -8.60 21.95
N ASN A 31 -1.47 -7.87 21.33
CA ASN A 31 -1.63 -7.05 20.13
C ASN A 31 -2.75 -6.00 20.17
N THR A 32 -2.40 -4.79 20.63
CA THR A 32 -3.23 -3.59 20.46
C THR A 32 -3.35 -3.22 18.98
N THR A 33 -4.46 -3.67 18.41
CA THR A 33 -5.02 -3.25 17.13
C THR A 33 -5.56 -1.82 17.27
N SER A 34 -5.28 -0.95 16.31
CA SER A 34 -6.10 0.26 16.06
C SER A 34 -6.46 0.31 14.59
N ALA A 35 -7.75 0.54 14.37
CA ALA A 35 -8.50 0.12 13.22
C ALA A 35 -8.47 1.13 12.06
N ALA A 36 -8.36 0.57 10.85
CA ALA A 36 -9.01 1.11 9.65
C ALA A 36 -9.54 -0.10 8.86
N THR A 37 -10.77 -0.50 9.14
CA THR A 37 -11.49 -1.52 8.38
C THR A 37 -12.64 -0.84 7.67
N THR A 38 -12.44 -0.52 6.39
CA THR A 38 -13.51 -0.56 5.39
C THR A 38 -12.90 -0.82 4.01
N ALA A 39 -13.43 -1.84 3.32
CA ALA A 39 -13.10 -2.35 1.98
C ALA A 39 -11.82 -3.20 1.83
N SER A 40 -11.87 -4.44 2.33
CA SER A 40 -10.97 -5.52 1.89
C SER A 40 -11.76 -6.57 1.12
N THR A 41 -11.64 -6.57 -0.20
CA THR A 41 -11.89 -7.78 -0.99
C THR A 41 -10.61 -8.61 -0.93
N GLY A 42 -10.55 -9.58 -0.01
CA GLY A 42 -9.71 -10.80 -0.07
C GLY A 42 -8.18 -10.68 -0.24
N GLN A 43 -7.59 -9.49 -0.26
CA GLN A 43 -6.19 -9.28 -0.59
C GLN A 43 -5.36 -9.19 0.69
N ALA A 44 -4.39 -10.10 0.87
CA ALA A 44 -3.47 -10.06 2.02
C ALA A 44 -2.83 -8.67 2.20
N PRO A 45 -2.61 -8.18 3.43
CA PRO A 45 -2.01 -6.88 3.69
C PRO A 45 -0.65 -6.69 3.03
N LEU A 46 -0.30 -5.45 2.67
CA LEU A 46 1.04 -5.14 2.15
C LEU A 46 2.10 -5.21 3.26
N PRO A 47 3.30 -5.75 2.98
CA PRO A 47 4.41 -5.75 3.92
C PRO A 47 4.78 -4.33 4.38
N ASP A 48 5.22 -4.21 5.64
CA ASP A 48 5.56 -2.93 6.26
C ASP A 48 6.61 -2.15 5.48
N TRP A 49 7.64 -2.85 4.97
CA TRP A 49 8.69 -2.23 4.16
C TRP A 49 8.13 -1.61 2.87
N LEU A 50 7.12 -2.23 2.27
CA LEU A 50 6.53 -1.76 1.01
C LEU A 50 5.62 -0.57 1.28
N ARG A 51 4.85 -0.60 2.38
CA ARG A 51 4.05 0.55 2.83
C ARG A 51 4.93 1.76 3.11
N ALA A 52 6.08 1.56 3.75
CA ALA A 52 7.05 2.63 3.99
C ALA A 52 7.61 3.21 2.68
N ARG A 53 8.03 2.36 1.73
CA ARG A 53 8.50 2.83 0.41
C ARG A 53 7.42 3.56 -0.39
N ILE A 54 6.18 3.08 -0.35
CA ILE A 54 5.05 3.76 -0.99
C ILE A 54 4.88 5.17 -0.43
N ALA A 55 4.93 5.33 0.90
CA ALA A 55 4.86 6.65 1.52
C ALA A 55 6.01 7.57 1.09
N ASP A 56 7.19 7.02 0.79
CA ASP A 56 8.31 7.77 0.21
C ASP A 56 8.07 8.15 -1.26
N TYR A 57 7.57 7.21 -2.06
CA TYR A 57 7.23 7.43 -3.47
C TYR A 57 6.17 8.50 -3.67
N GLU A 58 5.15 8.55 -2.81
CA GLU A 58 4.08 9.54 -2.88
C GLU A 58 4.55 10.98 -2.64
N ARG A 59 5.74 11.16 -2.05
CA ARG A 59 6.35 12.50 -1.87
C ARG A 59 7.23 12.91 -3.05
N LEU A 60 7.49 12.00 -4.00
CA LEU A 60 8.28 12.27 -5.18
C LEU A 60 7.36 12.70 -6.35
N PRO A 61 7.87 13.49 -7.31
CA PRO A 61 7.16 13.68 -8.56
C PRO A 61 7.06 12.35 -9.32
N ALA A 62 6.10 12.23 -10.25
CA ALA A 62 5.86 10.99 -11.01
C ALA A 62 7.10 10.43 -11.72
N ARG A 63 8.06 11.27 -12.11
CA ARG A 63 9.33 10.84 -12.74
C ARG A 63 10.37 10.30 -11.75
N GLY A 64 10.17 10.49 -10.46
CA GLY A 64 11.09 10.07 -9.39
C GLY A 64 10.65 8.80 -8.66
N ALA A 65 9.49 8.25 -8.98
CA ALA A 65 8.91 7.07 -8.34
C ALA A 65 8.46 6.05 -9.39
N PRO A 66 8.32 4.75 -9.04
CA PRO A 66 7.64 3.80 -9.90
C PRO A 66 6.24 4.30 -10.27
N GLY A 67 5.79 4.05 -11.49
CA GLY A 67 4.44 4.39 -11.93
C GLY A 67 3.38 3.47 -11.32
N SER A 68 3.72 2.19 -11.11
CA SER A 68 2.83 1.22 -10.47
C SER A 68 3.60 0.10 -9.79
N ILE A 69 2.94 -0.58 -8.85
CA ILE A 69 3.46 -1.76 -8.15
C ILE A 69 2.44 -2.88 -8.28
N TRP A 70 2.92 -4.04 -8.68
CA TRP A 70 2.13 -5.24 -8.89
C TRP A 70 2.61 -6.34 -7.95
N ARG A 71 1.67 -7.04 -7.34
CA ARG A 71 1.96 -8.26 -6.58
C ARG A 71 1.76 -9.46 -7.49
N ILE A 72 2.75 -10.33 -7.53
CA ILE A 72 2.75 -11.57 -8.30
C ILE A 72 3.11 -12.76 -7.41
N THR A 73 2.90 -13.97 -7.92
CA THR A 73 3.48 -15.18 -7.33
C THR A 73 4.76 -15.52 -8.08
N HIS A 74 5.87 -15.62 -7.37
CA HIS A 74 7.15 -16.05 -7.88
C HIS A 74 7.67 -17.21 -7.03
N GLN A 75 7.81 -18.39 -7.64
CA GLN A 75 8.25 -19.61 -6.96
C GLN A 75 7.40 -19.92 -5.71
N GLY A 76 6.08 -19.81 -5.83
CA GLY A 76 5.10 -20.05 -4.76
C GLY A 76 5.08 -18.99 -3.66
N SER A 77 5.87 -17.92 -3.76
CA SER A 77 5.95 -16.84 -2.77
C SER A 77 5.49 -15.51 -3.35
N PRO A 78 4.93 -14.59 -2.53
CA PRO A 78 4.60 -13.26 -3.01
C PRO A 78 5.86 -12.47 -3.38
N ALA A 79 5.83 -11.83 -4.53
CA ALA A 79 6.85 -10.91 -5.00
C ALA A 79 6.21 -9.62 -5.53
N PHE A 80 6.98 -8.55 -5.59
CA PHE A 80 6.52 -7.21 -5.95
C PHE A 80 7.30 -6.68 -7.14
N TYR A 81 6.58 -6.49 -8.23
CA TYR A 81 7.10 -5.98 -9.48
C TYR A 81 6.84 -4.47 -9.58
N LEU A 82 7.91 -3.69 -9.69
CA LEU A 82 7.85 -2.24 -9.74
C LEU A 82 8.04 -1.79 -11.20
N VAL A 83 7.09 -1.01 -11.71
CA VAL A 83 7.18 -0.41 -13.06
C VAL A 83 7.85 0.95 -12.94
N SER A 84 9.07 1.07 -13.45
CA SER A 84 9.86 2.27 -13.42
C SER A 84 9.23 3.40 -14.25
N PRO A 85 9.48 4.68 -13.89
CA PRO A 85 8.85 5.83 -14.55
C PRO A 85 9.36 6.11 -15.97
N CYS A 86 10.45 5.47 -16.40
CA CYS A 86 11.02 5.60 -17.73
C CYS A 86 11.38 4.22 -18.30
N CYS A 87 11.16 4.04 -19.61
CA CYS A 87 11.31 2.75 -20.28
C CYS A 87 12.76 2.26 -20.38
N ASP A 88 13.75 3.15 -20.26
CA ASP A 88 15.18 2.82 -20.24
C ASP A 88 15.69 2.40 -18.85
N GLN A 89 14.84 2.49 -17.82
CA GLN A 89 15.13 1.99 -16.49
C GLN A 89 14.62 0.56 -16.34
N PHE A 90 15.36 -0.25 -15.60
CA PHE A 90 14.92 -1.60 -15.27
C PHE A 90 13.68 -1.58 -14.39
N ASN A 91 12.79 -2.56 -14.58
CA ASN A 91 11.61 -2.77 -13.74
C ASN A 91 11.92 -3.88 -12.73
N PRO A 92 12.26 -3.56 -11.47
CA PRO A 92 12.76 -4.58 -10.53
C PRO A 92 11.64 -5.45 -9.98
N LEU A 93 11.97 -6.73 -9.79
CA LEU A 93 11.17 -7.70 -9.07
C LEU A 93 11.79 -7.92 -7.68
N LEU A 94 11.01 -7.66 -6.63
CA LEU A 94 11.43 -7.78 -5.24
C LEU A 94 10.77 -8.98 -4.57
N ASP A 95 11.51 -9.71 -3.74
CA ASP A 95 10.96 -10.80 -2.92
C ASP A 95 10.02 -10.26 -1.82
N ALA A 96 9.39 -11.17 -1.08
CA ALA A 96 8.50 -10.83 0.04
C ALA A 96 9.13 -9.93 1.12
N ARG A 97 10.48 -9.92 1.21
CA ARG A 97 11.27 -9.14 2.18
C ARG A 97 11.81 -7.83 1.58
N GLY A 98 11.50 -7.54 0.32
CA GLY A 98 11.93 -6.32 -0.37
C GLY A 98 13.35 -6.39 -0.96
N LYS A 99 13.93 -7.58 -1.06
CA LYS A 99 15.21 -7.81 -1.73
C LYS A 99 14.99 -7.99 -3.23
N GLU A 100 15.78 -7.34 -4.06
CA GLU A 100 15.75 -7.56 -5.51
C GLU A 100 16.14 -9.00 -5.88
N ILE A 101 15.31 -9.59 -6.74
CA ILE A 101 15.49 -10.89 -7.37
C ILE A 101 16.17 -10.69 -8.73
N CYS A 102 15.58 -9.84 -9.57
CA CYS A 102 15.99 -9.56 -10.95
C CYS A 102 15.22 -8.34 -11.47
N SER A 103 15.39 -8.02 -12.76
CA SER A 103 14.54 -7.07 -13.48
C SER A 103 14.02 -7.71 -14.77
N PRO A 104 12.78 -8.22 -14.83
CA PRO A 104 12.28 -8.96 -15.99
C PRO A 104 12.01 -8.11 -17.23
N SER A 105 11.90 -6.79 -17.10
CA SER A 105 11.75 -5.88 -18.24
C SER A 105 12.35 -4.50 -17.97
N GLY A 106 12.18 -3.58 -18.92
CA GLY A 106 12.80 -2.27 -18.89
C GLY A 106 14.26 -2.33 -19.34
N GLY A 107 15.02 -1.28 -19.03
CA GLY A 107 16.36 -1.10 -19.58
C GLY A 107 16.32 -0.62 -21.04
N PHE A 108 17.48 -0.28 -21.61
CA PHE A 108 17.56 0.27 -22.98
C PHE A 108 16.87 -0.58 -24.07
N THR A 109 16.85 -1.90 -23.90
CA THR A 109 16.23 -2.84 -24.85
C THR A 109 14.79 -3.21 -24.49
N GLY A 110 14.33 -2.87 -23.28
CA GLY A 110 13.08 -3.35 -22.71
C GLY A 110 13.10 -4.79 -22.21
N ALA A 111 14.17 -5.56 -22.48
CA ALA A 111 14.27 -6.99 -22.17
C ALA A 111 14.66 -7.31 -20.73
N GLY A 112 14.85 -6.30 -19.89
CA GLY A 112 15.29 -6.50 -18.51
C GLY A 112 16.76 -6.93 -18.41
N ASP A 113 17.13 -7.51 -17.26
CA ASP A 113 18.50 -7.89 -16.92
C ASP A 113 18.86 -9.34 -17.28
N GLY A 114 17.90 -10.10 -17.83
CA GLY A 114 18.10 -11.49 -18.25
C GLY A 114 18.29 -12.50 -17.11
N LYS A 115 18.11 -12.11 -15.84
CA LYS A 115 18.36 -13.00 -14.69
C LYS A 115 17.17 -13.89 -14.31
N CYS A 116 15.96 -13.56 -14.75
CA CYS A 116 14.75 -14.31 -14.45
C CYS A 116 13.94 -14.61 -15.71
N PRO A 117 14.17 -15.78 -16.36
CA PRO A 117 13.41 -16.17 -17.56
C PRO A 117 11.94 -16.54 -17.25
N LYS A 118 11.61 -16.75 -15.97
CA LYS A 118 10.25 -17.00 -15.47
C LYS A 118 10.03 -16.13 -14.23
N PRO A 119 9.70 -14.85 -14.40
CA PRO A 119 9.50 -13.93 -13.28
C PRO A 119 8.19 -14.17 -12.53
N MET A 120 7.20 -14.79 -13.18
CA MET A 120 5.91 -15.10 -12.58
C MET A 120 5.52 -16.56 -12.77
N ASP A 121 4.81 -17.12 -11.78
CA ASP A 121 4.34 -18.50 -11.83
C ASP A 121 3.19 -18.64 -12.82
N ALA A 122 3.27 -19.66 -13.67
CA ALA A 122 2.27 -19.93 -14.70
C ALA A 122 0.87 -20.14 -14.09
N GLY A 123 -0.14 -19.55 -14.71
CA GLY A 123 -1.54 -19.66 -14.26
C GLY A 123 -1.89 -18.81 -13.03
N THR A 124 -0.98 -17.96 -12.55
CA THR A 124 -1.27 -16.95 -11.54
C THR A 124 -1.58 -15.60 -12.19
N GLU A 125 -2.11 -14.64 -11.42
CA GLU A 125 -2.42 -13.29 -11.90
C GLU A 125 -1.55 -12.23 -11.19
N ALA A 126 -1.17 -11.20 -11.93
CA ALA A 126 -0.50 -10.02 -11.38
C ALA A 126 -1.56 -9.03 -10.89
N ILE A 127 -1.56 -8.75 -9.60
CA ILE A 127 -2.56 -7.87 -8.98
C ILE A 127 -1.92 -6.51 -8.70
N ARG A 128 -2.47 -5.43 -9.28
CA ARG A 128 -2.00 -4.08 -8.99
C ARG A 128 -2.31 -3.73 -7.54
N VAL A 129 -1.28 -3.41 -6.77
CA VAL A 129 -1.42 -3.06 -5.35
C VAL A 129 -1.24 -1.57 -5.09
N TRP A 130 -0.63 -0.84 -6.03
CA TRP A 130 -0.48 0.60 -5.94
C TRP A 130 -0.23 1.22 -7.32
N VAL A 131 -0.64 2.47 -7.50
CA VAL A 131 -0.35 3.31 -8.66
C VAL A 131 0.06 4.70 -8.16
N HIS A 132 1.07 5.29 -8.78
CA HIS A 132 1.51 6.63 -8.41
C HIS A 132 0.35 7.62 -8.64
N PRO A 133 0.02 8.51 -7.69
CA PRO A 133 -1.12 9.44 -7.83
C PRO A 133 -1.05 10.30 -9.10
N GLY A 134 0.14 10.74 -9.47
CA GLY A 134 0.38 11.48 -10.71
C GLY A 134 0.28 10.67 -12.01
N GLN A 135 -0.05 9.38 -11.95
CA GLN A 135 -0.21 8.46 -13.11
C GLN A 135 -1.51 7.63 -13.02
N ALA A 136 -2.34 7.82 -11.99
CA ALA A 136 -3.49 6.96 -11.68
C ALA A 136 -4.55 6.89 -12.80
N GLU A 137 -4.73 7.97 -13.57
CA GLU A 137 -5.69 8.06 -14.67
C GLU A 137 -5.36 7.11 -15.85
N GLN A 138 -4.10 6.67 -15.98
CA GLN A 138 -3.65 5.94 -17.18
C GLN A 138 -4.10 4.48 -17.22
N ASN A 139 -4.56 3.92 -16.08
CA ASN A 139 -5.01 2.54 -15.92
C ASN A 139 -4.31 1.52 -16.85
N PRO A 140 -2.97 1.35 -16.74
CA PRO A 140 -2.25 0.45 -17.63
C PRO A 140 -2.70 -1.01 -17.43
N PRO A 141 -2.64 -1.84 -18.50
CA PRO A 141 -2.89 -3.26 -18.38
C PRO A 141 -1.87 -3.91 -17.43
N PRO A 142 -2.18 -5.11 -16.89
CA PRO A 142 -1.19 -5.91 -16.17
C PRO A 142 0.08 -6.11 -16.99
N PRO A 143 1.26 -6.12 -16.34
CA PRO A 143 2.51 -6.35 -17.03
C PRO A 143 2.55 -7.78 -17.58
N GLU A 144 3.08 -7.94 -18.79
CA GLU A 144 3.38 -9.26 -19.36
C GLU A 144 4.68 -9.78 -18.71
N LEU A 145 4.58 -10.86 -17.93
CA LEU A 145 5.64 -11.46 -17.11
C LEU A 145 5.73 -12.97 -17.37
#